data_AF-E1Z213-F1
#
_entry.id   AF-E1Z213-F1
#
_cell.length_a   1.000
_cell.length_b   1.000
_cell.length_c   1.000
_cell.angle_alpha   90.00
_cell.angle_beta   90.00
_cell.angle_gamma   90.00
#
_symmetry.space_group_name_H-M   'P 1'
#
loop_
_entity.id
_entity.type
_entity.pdbx_description
1 polymer ?
#
loop_
_entity_poly.entity_id
_entity_poly.type
_entity_poly.pdbx_seq_one_letter_code
_entity_poly.pdbx_strand_id
1 'polypeptide(L)'
;MAAMACTSPHRSAAAQPPSQRQQQQGQQLTAAPHRRRQRRQATRRQTACQAGSAAQSAAPFPGDYNQAVRQAQGAAAAALADGASLVEVEFPTASLVAVAGDAEGANEMTYSLQHLRQFMRGWKDQAGTTRIFFPDPTELKVALKGKAMDPNAGSWTIDPVFEGTAFKFGYLMKPNPFLDMGITVGKINAADQLDGREQLLVMAYPHFNPQEMLEVAALHEYLAAQAGGREGATPIITFNAELDRIRTGYYPPFFYPAIGKIAKSLLPQFTTAYYIKNFKGATGGCIFRCYPSPFQIWSRTRAGFSLVEEREEMPNQREVALEVLPRAAAAAAARG
;
A
#
# COMPACT_ATOMS: atom_id res chain seq x y z
N MET A 1 31.91 -43.60 -50.98
CA MET A 1 30.74 -44.11 -51.72
C MET A 1 29.65 -43.05 -51.66
N ALA A 2 29.28 -42.52 -52.83
CA ALA A 2 28.20 -41.56 -53.16
C ALA A 2 28.25 -40.15 -52.52
N ALA A 3 27.97 -39.02 -53.19
CA ALA A 3 28.10 -38.53 -54.57
C ALA A 3 27.89 -37.00 -54.50
N MET A 4 28.59 -36.23 -55.35
CA MET A 4 28.49 -34.77 -55.52
C MET A 4 27.27 -34.32 -56.35
N ALA A 5 26.86 -33.04 -56.18
CA ALA A 5 26.56 -32.00 -57.21
C ALA A 5 25.39 -31.07 -56.75
N CYS A 6 25.60 -29.75 -56.57
CA CYS A 6 25.34 -28.65 -57.55
C CYS A 6 23.83 -28.50 -57.90
N THR A 7 23.11 -27.37 -57.86
CA THR A 7 23.36 -25.93 -58.15
C THR A 7 22.16 -25.06 -57.68
N SER A 8 22.36 -23.76 -57.42
CA SER A 8 21.32 -22.68 -57.44
C SER A 8 21.10 -22.16 -58.89
N PRO A 9 20.28 -21.12 -59.26
CA PRO A 9 19.50 -20.13 -58.48
C PRO A 9 18.09 -19.76 -59.06
N HIS A 10 17.31 -18.89 -58.40
CA HIS A 10 16.58 -17.78 -59.07
C HIS A 10 15.91 -16.77 -58.10
N ARG A 11 15.76 -15.55 -58.63
CA ARG A 11 15.50 -14.21 -58.06
C ARG A 11 14.05 -13.89 -57.62
N SER A 12 13.96 -12.73 -56.95
CA SER A 12 12.89 -11.70 -56.97
C SER A 12 11.71 -11.89 -56.00
N ALA A 13 11.12 -10.85 -55.38
CA ALA A 13 11.29 -9.41 -55.43
C ALA A 13 10.75 -8.76 -54.14
N ALA A 14 11.25 -7.57 -53.82
CA ALA A 14 10.76 -6.70 -52.76
C ALA A 14 9.44 -6.02 -53.12
N ALA A 15 8.59 -5.77 -52.13
CA ALA A 15 7.46 -4.84 -52.24
C ALA A 15 7.40 -3.94 -51.00
N GLN A 16 7.72 -2.65 -51.23
CA GLN A 16 7.41 -1.54 -50.33
C GLN A 16 6.05 -0.93 -50.73
N PRO A 17 5.25 -0.40 -49.78
CA PRO A 17 4.00 0.27 -50.10
C PRO A 17 4.22 1.73 -50.56
N PRO A 18 3.40 2.28 -51.47
CA PRO A 18 3.56 3.63 -51.94
C PRO A 18 2.94 4.67 -50.98
N SER A 19 3.72 5.71 -50.75
CA SER A 19 3.33 7.04 -50.30
C SER A 19 2.68 7.85 -51.43
N GLN A 20 1.62 8.62 -51.16
CA GLN A 20 1.33 9.84 -51.93
C GLN A 20 0.88 11.00 -51.02
N ARG A 21 1.65 12.08 -51.15
CA ARG A 21 1.52 13.44 -50.63
C ARG A 21 0.63 14.27 -51.57
N GLN A 22 -0.10 15.24 -50.99
CA GLN A 22 -0.28 16.65 -51.41
C GLN A 22 -0.73 16.93 -52.86
N GLN A 23 -1.67 17.83 -53.17
CA GLN A 23 -1.65 19.30 -52.99
C GLN A 23 -3.00 19.85 -53.54
N GLN A 24 -3.67 20.82 -52.90
CA GLN A 24 -3.76 22.26 -53.29
C GLN A 24 -4.30 22.51 -54.72
N GLN A 25 -5.09 23.53 -55.08
CA GLN A 25 -5.62 24.78 -54.53
C GLN A 25 -6.61 25.31 -55.59
N GLY A 26 -7.53 26.22 -55.23
CA GLY A 26 -8.29 26.99 -56.24
C GLY A 26 -9.37 27.88 -55.64
N GLN A 27 -9.03 29.16 -55.45
CA GLN A 27 -9.86 30.23 -54.90
C GLN A 27 -10.96 30.70 -55.88
N GLN A 28 -12.08 31.23 -55.37
CA GLN A 28 -12.63 32.51 -55.84
C GLN A 28 -13.62 33.14 -54.86
N LEU A 29 -13.45 34.45 -54.68
CA LEU A 29 -14.14 35.38 -53.79
C LEU A 29 -15.48 35.84 -54.39
N THR A 30 -16.53 35.98 -53.58
CA THR A 30 -17.57 37.01 -53.75
C THR A 30 -18.13 37.46 -52.39
N ALA A 31 -18.43 38.76 -52.30
CA ALA A 31 -18.66 39.53 -51.08
C ALA A 31 -20.09 39.42 -50.49
N ALA A 32 -20.19 39.77 -49.21
CA ALA A 32 -21.34 39.63 -48.31
C ALA A 32 -22.53 40.58 -48.59
N PRO A 33 -23.66 40.36 -47.89
CA PRO A 33 -24.17 41.44 -47.05
C PRO A 33 -24.47 41.01 -45.60
N HIS A 34 -24.21 41.94 -44.69
CA HIS A 34 -24.38 41.84 -43.24
C HIS A 34 -25.83 41.57 -42.81
N ARG A 35 -26.04 40.51 -42.00
CA ARG A 35 -27.19 40.41 -41.08
C ARG A 35 -26.72 40.07 -39.66
N ARG A 36 -26.91 41.04 -38.78
CA ARG A 36 -26.64 41.01 -37.34
C ARG A 36 -27.59 39.99 -36.68
N ARG A 37 -27.07 38.81 -36.30
CA ARG A 37 -27.81 37.81 -35.51
C ARG A 37 -27.24 37.72 -34.09
N GLN A 38 -28.08 38.09 -33.14
CA GLN A 38 -27.82 38.05 -31.71
C GLN A 38 -27.55 36.61 -31.24
N ARG A 39 -26.44 36.43 -30.54
CA ARG A 39 -25.99 35.14 -30.00
C ARG A 39 -26.73 34.87 -28.69
N ARG A 40 -27.77 34.02 -28.71
CA ARG A 40 -28.39 33.48 -27.49
C ARG A 40 -27.40 32.56 -26.80
N GLN A 41 -26.90 32.95 -25.63
CA GLN A 41 -26.10 32.11 -24.76
C GLN A 41 -27.00 31.04 -24.13
N ALA A 42 -26.66 29.77 -24.35
CA ALA A 42 -27.27 28.64 -23.67
C ALA A 42 -26.70 28.55 -22.25
N THR A 43 -27.53 28.83 -21.25
CA THR A 43 -27.22 28.67 -19.82
C THR A 43 -27.16 27.18 -19.49
N ARG A 44 -25.93 26.65 -19.38
CA ARG A 44 -25.65 25.32 -18.85
C ARG A 44 -25.91 25.34 -17.34
N ARG A 45 -27.02 24.74 -16.90
CA ARG A 45 -27.28 24.51 -15.47
C ARG A 45 -26.19 23.61 -14.91
N GLN A 46 -25.25 24.20 -14.17
CA GLN A 46 -24.37 23.46 -13.27
C GLN A 46 -25.23 23.01 -12.08
N THR A 47 -25.61 21.74 -12.07
CA THR A 47 -26.01 21.04 -10.85
C THR A 47 -24.78 20.96 -9.95
N ALA A 48 -24.62 21.95 -9.08
CA ALA A 48 -23.70 21.88 -7.95
C ALA A 48 -24.28 20.85 -6.98
N CYS A 49 -23.70 19.66 -6.97
CA CYS A 49 -23.87 18.70 -5.88
C CYS A 49 -23.25 19.38 -4.64
N GLN A 50 -24.08 19.97 -3.79
CA GLN A 50 -23.65 20.39 -2.46
C GLN A 50 -23.41 19.12 -1.65
N ALA A 51 -22.19 18.59 -1.73
CA ALA A 51 -21.68 17.70 -0.70
C ALA A 51 -21.56 18.55 0.57
N GLY A 52 -22.41 18.30 1.56
CA GLY A 52 -22.31 18.93 2.87
C GLY A 52 -20.99 18.53 3.51
N SER A 53 -19.98 19.39 3.43
CA SER A 53 -18.79 19.30 4.27
C SER A 53 -19.21 19.70 5.69
N ALA A 54 -19.82 18.79 6.43
CA ALA A 54 -19.70 18.84 7.87
C ALA A 54 -18.19 18.72 8.15
N ALA A 55 -17.59 19.76 8.74
CA ALA A 55 -16.18 19.73 9.12
C ALA A 55 -15.97 18.50 10.00
N GLN A 56 -15.40 17.43 9.42
CA GLN A 56 -15.08 16.22 10.16
C GLN A 56 -14.03 16.63 11.19
N SER A 57 -14.36 16.57 12.47
CA SER A 57 -13.41 16.83 13.54
C SER A 57 -12.23 15.88 13.36
N ALA A 58 -11.01 16.42 13.40
CA ALA A 58 -9.78 15.66 13.38
C ALA A 58 -9.85 14.49 14.38
N ALA A 59 -9.61 13.27 13.91
CA ALA A 59 -9.53 12.12 14.79
C ALA A 59 -8.48 12.36 15.88
N PRO A 60 -8.75 12.06 17.17
CA PRO A 60 -7.77 12.25 18.22
C PRO A 60 -6.66 11.19 18.15
N PHE A 61 -5.43 11.57 18.50
CA PHE A 61 -4.34 10.62 18.69
C PHE A 61 -4.72 9.56 19.75
N PRO A 62 -4.42 8.26 19.54
CA PRO A 62 -4.82 7.23 20.49
C PRO A 62 -4.06 7.33 21.82
N GLY A 63 -4.77 7.18 22.94
CA GLY A 63 -4.18 7.11 24.27
C GLY A 63 -3.61 5.73 24.62
N ASP A 64 -4.11 4.67 23.97
CA ASP A 64 -3.63 3.30 24.16
C ASP A 64 -3.82 2.43 22.90
N TYR A 65 -3.26 1.22 22.92
CA TYR A 65 -3.36 0.28 21.80
C TYR A 65 -4.78 -0.22 21.52
N ASN A 66 -5.64 -0.32 22.54
CA ASN A 66 -7.02 -0.72 22.32
C ASN A 66 -7.76 0.35 21.51
N GLN A 67 -7.52 1.63 21.81
CA GLN A 67 -8.03 2.75 21.04
C GLN A 67 -7.40 2.77 19.64
N ALA A 68 -6.09 2.58 19.52
CA ALA A 68 -5.41 2.57 18.22
C ALA A 68 -5.97 1.47 17.29
N VAL A 69 -6.14 0.25 17.81
CA VAL A 69 -6.71 -0.87 17.04
C VAL A 69 -8.16 -0.60 16.65
N ARG A 70 -9.00 -0.04 17.54
CA ARG A 70 -10.38 0.32 17.19
C ARG A 70 -10.46 1.42 16.12
N GLN A 71 -9.59 2.43 16.23
CA GLN A 71 -9.48 3.47 15.21
C GLN A 71 -9.04 2.87 13.88
N ALA A 72 -8.02 1.99 13.88
CA ALA A 72 -7.56 1.31 12.68
C ALA A 72 -8.65 0.47 12.01
N GLN A 73 -9.44 -0.27 12.80
CA GLN A 73 -10.60 -1.04 12.30
C GLN A 73 -11.61 -0.12 11.61
N GLY A 74 -12.01 0.96 12.27
CA GLY A 74 -12.97 1.92 11.72
C GLY A 74 -12.45 2.61 10.46
N ALA A 75 -11.18 3.02 10.47
CA ALA A 75 -10.54 3.70 9.35
C ALA A 75 -10.39 2.79 8.13
N ALA A 76 -9.96 1.54 8.32
CA ALA A 76 -9.85 0.57 7.24
C ALA A 76 -11.23 0.18 6.70
N ALA A 77 -12.24 -0.01 7.56
CA ALA A 77 -13.60 -0.27 7.12
C ALA A 77 -14.19 0.90 6.30
N ALA A 78 -13.94 2.15 6.72
CA ALA A 78 -14.35 3.33 5.97
C ALA A 78 -13.65 3.42 4.60
N ALA A 79 -12.33 3.21 4.55
CA ALA A 79 -11.59 3.20 3.29
C ALA A 79 -12.09 2.11 2.32
N LEU A 80 -12.39 0.92 2.83
CA LEU A 80 -12.98 -0.16 2.03
C LEU A 80 -14.39 0.19 1.52
N ALA A 81 -15.22 0.81 2.37
CA ALA A 81 -16.57 1.25 2.00
C ALA A 81 -16.54 2.33 0.90
N ASP A 82 -15.51 3.17 0.89
CA ASP A 82 -15.26 4.18 -0.14
C ASP A 82 -14.58 3.61 -1.40
N GLY A 83 -14.39 2.28 -1.47
CA GLY A 83 -13.93 1.58 -2.66
C GLY A 83 -12.41 1.42 -2.79
N ALA A 84 -11.64 1.62 -1.72
CA ALA A 84 -10.20 1.40 -1.75
C ALA A 84 -9.87 -0.08 -2.01
N SER A 85 -9.14 -0.37 -3.10
CA SER A 85 -8.69 -1.73 -3.43
C SER A 85 -7.42 -2.14 -2.67
N LEU A 86 -6.62 -1.16 -2.23
CA LEU A 86 -5.41 -1.33 -1.44
C LEU A 86 -5.48 -0.41 -0.24
N VAL A 87 -5.41 -0.99 0.96
CA VAL A 87 -5.51 -0.28 2.22
C VAL A 87 -4.28 -0.53 3.06
N GLU A 88 -3.68 0.52 3.61
CA GLU A 88 -2.54 0.45 4.51
C GLU A 88 -2.98 0.76 5.95
N VAL A 89 -2.59 -0.13 6.86
CA VAL A 89 -2.66 0.07 8.31
C VAL A 89 -1.25 -0.10 8.86
N GLU A 90 -0.69 0.96 9.44
CA GLU A 90 0.66 0.95 9.99
C GLU A 90 0.72 1.72 11.32
N PHE A 91 1.25 1.10 12.36
CA PHE A 91 1.54 1.78 13.61
C PHE A 91 2.67 1.07 14.38
N PRO A 92 3.39 1.79 15.26
CA PRO A 92 4.48 1.20 16.03
C PRO A 92 3.97 0.10 16.95
N THR A 93 4.72 -0.99 17.06
CA THR A 93 4.27 -2.22 17.74
C THR A 93 4.81 -2.34 19.16
N ALA A 94 5.94 -1.68 19.47
CA ALA A 94 6.57 -1.73 20.79
C ALA A 94 5.93 -0.76 21.80
N SER A 95 5.62 0.47 21.37
CA SER A 95 4.77 1.42 22.10
C SER A 95 4.25 2.50 21.14
N LEU A 96 3.15 3.17 21.47
CA LEU A 96 2.62 4.27 20.64
C LEU A 96 3.58 5.47 20.49
N VAL A 97 4.63 5.54 21.31
CA VAL A 97 5.70 6.55 21.23
C VAL A 97 7.02 6.00 20.73
N ALA A 98 7.09 4.68 20.45
CA ALA A 98 8.29 4.04 19.93
C ALA A 98 8.52 4.43 18.47
N VAL A 99 9.78 4.49 18.08
CA VAL A 99 10.20 4.68 16.69
C VAL A 99 10.76 3.37 16.17
N ALA A 100 10.75 3.19 14.84
CA ALA A 100 11.34 2.02 14.19
C ALA A 100 12.74 1.70 14.75
N GLY A 101 12.95 0.43 15.12
CA GLY A 101 14.19 -0.07 15.73
C GLY A 101 14.33 0.17 17.23
N ASP A 102 13.31 0.68 17.93
CA ASP A 102 13.29 0.71 19.41
C ASP A 102 13.02 -0.67 20.03
N ALA A 103 12.47 -1.62 19.27
CA ALA A 103 12.34 -3.00 19.69
C ALA A 103 13.27 -3.91 18.87
N GLU A 104 13.70 -5.01 19.49
CA GLU A 104 14.42 -6.07 18.78
C GLU A 104 13.48 -6.70 17.75
N GLY A 105 13.96 -6.94 16.52
CA GLY A 105 13.10 -7.34 15.39
C GLY A 105 12.22 -8.57 15.62
N ALA A 106 12.67 -9.54 16.42
CA ALA A 106 11.86 -10.71 16.80
C ALA A 106 10.65 -10.34 17.69
N ASN A 107 10.79 -9.31 18.54
CA ASN A 107 9.72 -8.80 19.37
C ASN A 107 8.72 -7.98 18.53
N GLU A 108 9.19 -7.19 17.56
CA GLU A 108 8.32 -6.40 16.67
C GLU A 108 7.34 -7.26 15.86
N MET A 109 7.79 -8.41 15.36
CA MET A 109 6.93 -9.38 14.66
C MET A 109 5.90 -10.01 15.60
N THR A 110 6.33 -10.40 16.81
CA THR A 110 5.44 -10.98 17.83
C THR A 110 4.35 -9.98 18.24
N TYR A 111 4.72 -8.71 18.45
CA TYR A 111 3.75 -7.65 18.75
C TYR A 111 2.81 -7.38 17.56
N SER A 112 3.34 -7.36 16.33
CA SER A 112 2.53 -7.23 15.11
C SER A 112 1.47 -8.32 15.00
N LEU A 113 1.83 -9.57 15.30
CA LEU A 113 0.92 -10.70 15.30
C LEU A 113 -0.23 -10.52 16.32
N GLN A 114 0.08 -10.07 17.54
CA GLN A 114 -0.92 -9.80 18.58
C GLN A 114 -1.86 -8.67 18.20
N HIS A 115 -1.33 -7.56 17.67
CA HIS A 115 -2.14 -6.44 17.22
C HIS A 115 -2.99 -6.80 16.00
N LEU A 116 -2.45 -7.56 15.05
CA LEU A 116 -3.18 -8.09 13.92
C LEU A 116 -4.39 -8.91 14.39
N ARG A 117 -4.22 -9.77 15.40
CA ARG A 117 -5.34 -10.55 15.94
C ARG A 117 -6.44 -9.70 16.54
N GLN A 118 -6.08 -8.64 17.25
CA GLN A 118 -7.05 -7.69 17.79
C GLN A 118 -7.75 -6.92 16.66
N PHE A 119 -6.99 -6.46 15.66
CA PHE A 119 -7.52 -5.80 14.46
C PHE A 119 -8.52 -6.71 13.73
N MET A 120 -8.18 -7.98 13.51
CA MET A 120 -9.06 -8.95 12.84
C MET A 120 -10.37 -9.24 13.59
N ARG A 121 -10.51 -8.87 14.88
CA ARG A 121 -11.82 -8.95 15.56
C ARG A 121 -12.89 -8.09 14.88
N GLY A 122 -12.51 -7.03 14.16
CA GLY A 122 -13.41 -6.19 13.37
C GLY A 122 -14.05 -6.92 12.18
N TRP A 123 -13.43 -8.01 11.70
CA TRP A 123 -13.90 -8.82 10.57
C TRP A 123 -14.27 -10.25 10.97
N LYS A 124 -14.53 -10.49 12.26
CA LYS A 124 -14.85 -11.83 12.77
C LYS A 124 -16.09 -12.45 12.09
N ASP A 125 -17.06 -11.62 11.73
CA ASP A 125 -18.33 -12.07 11.14
C ASP A 125 -18.17 -12.39 9.65
N GLN A 126 -17.10 -11.87 9.02
CA GLN A 126 -16.68 -12.16 7.64
C GLN A 126 -15.50 -13.16 7.59
N ALA A 127 -15.22 -13.87 8.69
CA ALA A 127 -14.03 -14.71 8.79
C ALA A 127 -13.99 -15.80 7.69
N GLY A 128 -15.13 -16.41 7.36
CA GLY A 128 -15.23 -17.43 6.31
C GLY A 128 -14.97 -16.93 4.88
N THR A 129 -14.98 -15.61 4.65
CA THR A 129 -14.66 -14.96 3.36
C THR A 129 -13.42 -14.06 3.45
N THR A 130 -12.73 -14.06 4.59
CA THR A 130 -11.52 -13.26 4.80
C THR A 130 -10.31 -14.19 4.89
N ARG A 131 -9.28 -13.93 4.07
CA ARG A 131 -8.03 -14.71 4.09
C ARG A 131 -6.86 -13.86 4.55
N ILE A 132 -6.14 -14.38 5.55
CA ILE A 132 -4.94 -13.76 6.10
C ILE A 132 -3.71 -14.47 5.53
N PHE A 133 -2.85 -13.72 4.85
CA PHE A 133 -1.57 -14.21 4.34
C PHE A 133 -0.45 -13.79 5.29
N PHE A 134 0.30 -14.77 5.78
CA PHE A 134 1.53 -14.57 6.55
C PHE A 134 2.74 -14.47 5.62
N PRO A 135 3.89 -13.94 6.09
CA PRO A 135 5.10 -13.87 5.26
C PRO A 135 5.50 -15.23 4.70
N ASP A 136 5.51 -16.26 5.55
CA ASP A 136 5.92 -17.63 5.18
C ASP A 136 5.17 -18.72 5.99
N PRO A 137 5.35 -20.02 5.67
CA PRO A 137 4.70 -21.12 6.39
C PRO A 137 5.13 -21.26 7.86
N THR A 138 6.32 -20.80 8.22
CA THR A 138 6.83 -20.82 9.60
C THR A 138 6.05 -19.81 10.43
N GLU A 139 5.92 -18.58 9.94
CA GLU A 139 5.11 -17.53 10.56
C GLU A 139 3.64 -17.94 10.69
N LEU A 140 3.06 -18.53 9.63
CA LEU A 140 1.71 -19.09 9.67
C LEU A 140 1.59 -20.18 10.75
N LYS A 141 2.57 -21.07 10.86
CA LYS A 141 2.57 -22.14 11.87
C LYS A 141 2.62 -21.56 13.28
N VAL A 142 3.45 -20.54 13.53
CA VAL A 142 3.51 -19.84 14.82
C VAL A 142 2.17 -19.18 15.13
N ALA A 143 1.55 -18.50 14.17
CA ALA A 143 0.25 -17.88 14.35
C ALA A 143 -0.87 -18.87 14.74
N LEU A 144 -0.83 -20.08 14.19
CA LEU A 144 -1.87 -21.11 14.41
C LEU A 144 -1.60 -22.06 15.57
N LYS A 145 -0.34 -22.36 15.89
CA LYS A 145 0.05 -23.39 16.85
C LYS A 145 0.92 -22.85 18.00
N GLY A 146 1.27 -21.58 17.96
CA GLY A 146 2.23 -21.00 18.87
C GLY A 146 3.64 -21.52 18.63
N LYS A 147 4.55 -21.14 19.54
CA LYS A 147 5.94 -21.60 19.60
C LYS A 147 6.34 -21.70 21.07
N ALA A 148 6.98 -22.81 21.45
CA ALA A 148 7.58 -22.93 22.77
C ALA A 148 8.84 -22.08 22.88
N MET A 149 9.20 -21.67 24.09
CA MET A 149 10.45 -20.97 24.38
C MET A 149 11.66 -21.74 23.83
N ASP A 150 12.50 -21.05 23.06
CA ASP A 150 13.80 -21.55 22.63
C ASP A 150 14.88 -20.62 23.17
N PRO A 151 15.53 -20.98 24.30
CA PRO A 151 16.55 -20.15 24.93
C PRO A 151 17.82 -19.99 24.08
N ASN A 152 18.08 -20.90 23.12
CA ASN A 152 19.23 -20.78 22.22
C ASN A 152 18.97 -19.78 21.09
N ALA A 153 17.70 -19.59 20.71
CA ALA A 153 17.28 -18.63 19.71
C ALA A 153 16.83 -17.28 20.31
N GLY A 154 16.91 -17.10 21.63
CA GLY A 154 16.41 -15.90 22.32
C GLY A 154 14.90 -15.68 22.16
N SER A 155 14.14 -16.76 21.90
CA SER A 155 12.72 -16.70 21.55
C SER A 155 11.84 -17.02 22.75
N TRP A 156 10.91 -16.12 23.08
CA TRP A 156 9.89 -16.34 24.10
C TRP A 156 8.78 -17.30 23.64
N THR A 157 8.02 -17.85 24.59
CA THR A 157 6.80 -18.62 24.28
C THR A 157 5.77 -17.70 23.63
N ILE A 158 5.22 -18.14 22.50
CA ILE A 158 4.12 -17.48 21.80
C ILE A 158 2.93 -18.42 21.85
N ASP A 159 1.85 -18.00 22.48
CA ASP A 159 0.59 -18.74 22.45
C ASP A 159 -0.03 -18.70 21.04
N PRO A 160 -0.81 -19.72 20.64
CA PRO A 160 -1.55 -19.69 19.38
C PRO A 160 -2.47 -18.46 19.31
N VAL A 161 -2.24 -17.60 18.33
CA VAL A 161 -2.92 -16.30 18.25
C VAL A 161 -4.24 -16.43 17.47
N PHE A 162 -4.28 -17.30 16.47
CA PHE A 162 -5.41 -17.51 15.57
C PHE A 162 -6.11 -18.87 15.73
N GLU A 163 -5.71 -19.65 16.73
CA GLU A 163 -6.39 -20.91 17.07
C GLU A 163 -7.88 -20.68 17.35
N GLY A 164 -8.72 -21.59 16.86
CA GLY A 164 -10.18 -21.54 17.03
C GLY A 164 -10.90 -20.46 16.21
N THR A 165 -10.21 -19.69 15.37
CA THR A 165 -10.86 -18.72 14.49
C THR A 165 -11.34 -19.36 13.19
N ALA A 166 -12.38 -18.78 12.57
CA ALA A 166 -12.95 -19.23 11.30
C ALA A 166 -12.30 -18.56 10.06
N PHE A 167 -11.21 -17.81 10.26
CA PHE A 167 -10.50 -17.17 9.16
C PHE A 167 -9.86 -18.19 8.23
N LYS A 168 -9.71 -17.82 6.96
CA LYS A 168 -8.85 -18.56 6.04
C LYS A 168 -7.42 -18.08 6.18
N PHE A 169 -6.47 -18.96 5.90
CA PHE A 169 -5.05 -18.65 6.04
C PHE A 169 -4.26 -19.03 4.79
N GLY A 170 -3.18 -18.31 4.55
CA GLY A 170 -2.19 -18.59 3.52
C GLY A 170 -0.85 -17.97 3.88
N TYR A 171 0.10 -18.07 2.97
CA TYR A 171 1.40 -17.41 3.09
C TYR A 171 1.88 -16.86 1.75
N LEU A 172 2.67 -15.78 1.79
CA LEU A 172 3.16 -15.09 0.60
C LEU A 172 4.31 -15.83 -0.07
N MET A 173 5.26 -16.32 0.73
CA MET A 173 6.48 -16.91 0.23
C MET A 173 6.67 -18.30 0.82
N LYS A 174 7.18 -19.26 0.04
CA LYS A 174 7.75 -20.49 0.60
C LYS A 174 9.26 -20.31 0.66
N PRO A 175 9.92 -20.53 1.83
CA PRO A 175 11.36 -20.56 1.90
C PRO A 175 11.87 -21.63 0.94
N ASN A 176 12.65 -21.22 -0.06
CA ASN A 176 13.32 -22.13 -0.96
C ASN A 176 14.83 -22.00 -0.69
N PRO A 177 15.49 -23.00 -0.09
CA PRO A 177 16.94 -22.96 0.15
C PRO A 177 17.77 -22.91 -1.16
N PHE A 178 17.13 -23.13 -2.33
CA PHE A 178 17.76 -22.98 -3.64
C PHE A 178 17.46 -21.63 -4.32
N LEU A 179 16.63 -20.75 -3.71
CA LEU A 179 16.37 -19.41 -4.24
C LEU A 179 17.65 -18.58 -4.26
N ASP A 180 18.49 -18.73 -3.23
CA ASP A 180 19.82 -18.09 -3.12
C ASP A 180 20.84 -18.63 -4.13
N MET A 181 20.55 -19.75 -4.79
CA MET A 181 21.35 -20.35 -5.87
C MET A 181 20.75 -20.12 -7.26
N GLY A 182 19.70 -19.30 -7.38
CA GLY A 182 19.08 -18.96 -8.67
C GLY A 182 18.20 -20.06 -9.28
N ILE A 183 17.88 -21.13 -8.54
CA ILE A 183 17.02 -22.22 -9.02
C ILE A 183 15.60 -22.03 -8.47
N THR A 184 14.69 -21.59 -9.35
CA THR A 184 13.27 -21.35 -9.04
C THR A 184 12.41 -22.58 -9.31
N VAL A 185 12.59 -23.64 -8.52
CA VAL A 185 11.67 -24.79 -8.51
C VAL A 185 10.72 -24.67 -7.31
N GLY A 186 9.41 -24.67 -7.55
CA GLY A 186 8.39 -24.75 -6.49
C GLY A 186 7.95 -23.40 -5.88
N LYS A 187 7.99 -22.30 -6.65
CA LYS A 187 7.38 -21.03 -6.23
C LYS A 187 5.86 -21.23 -6.09
N ILE A 188 5.35 -21.18 -4.86
CA ILE A 188 3.91 -21.09 -4.60
C ILE A 188 3.55 -19.62 -4.69
N ASN A 189 2.58 -19.28 -5.55
CA ASN A 189 2.05 -17.92 -5.57
C ASN A 189 0.91 -17.82 -4.55
N ALA A 190 0.73 -16.65 -3.94
CA ALA A 190 -0.38 -16.40 -3.02
C ALA A 190 -1.75 -16.62 -3.70
N ALA A 191 -1.84 -16.31 -5.00
CA ALA A 191 -3.03 -16.51 -5.82
C ALA A 191 -3.47 -17.98 -5.90
N ASP A 192 -2.53 -18.93 -5.89
CA ASP A 192 -2.83 -20.36 -6.00
C ASP A 192 -3.55 -20.91 -4.75
N GLN A 193 -3.54 -20.15 -3.65
CA GLN A 193 -4.19 -20.50 -2.39
C GLN A 193 -5.63 -19.95 -2.27
N LEU A 194 -6.08 -19.15 -3.23
CA LEU A 194 -7.44 -18.58 -3.25
C LEU A 194 -8.46 -19.63 -3.69
N ASP A 195 -9.67 -19.56 -3.13
CA ASP A 195 -10.79 -20.42 -3.55
C ASP A 195 -11.91 -19.66 -4.26
N GLY A 196 -11.70 -18.37 -4.54
CA GLY A 196 -12.60 -17.50 -5.29
C GLY A 196 -13.76 -16.94 -4.46
N ARG A 197 -13.86 -17.30 -3.17
CA ARG A 197 -14.89 -16.78 -2.25
C ARG A 197 -14.37 -15.68 -1.34
N GLU A 198 -13.10 -15.30 -1.50
CA GLU A 198 -12.50 -14.24 -0.71
C GLU A 198 -13.11 -12.87 -1.04
N GLN A 199 -13.68 -12.22 -0.02
CA GLN A 199 -14.19 -10.84 -0.08
C GLN A 199 -13.22 -9.82 0.53
N LEU A 200 -12.21 -10.30 1.27
CA LEU A 200 -11.15 -9.48 1.83
C LEU A 200 -9.87 -10.31 1.98
N LEU A 201 -8.74 -9.72 1.59
CA LEU A 201 -7.42 -10.28 1.87
C LEU A 201 -6.67 -9.37 2.85
N VAL A 202 -5.94 -9.98 3.79
CA VAL A 202 -5.11 -9.25 4.77
C VAL A 202 -3.69 -9.80 4.74
N MET A 203 -2.72 -8.94 4.41
CA MET A 203 -1.30 -9.27 4.39
C MET A 203 -0.69 -8.93 5.75
N ALA A 204 -0.31 -9.96 6.51
CA ALA A 204 0.29 -9.83 7.82
C ALA A 204 1.76 -9.42 7.66
N TYR A 205 2.05 -8.15 7.98
CA TYR A 205 3.39 -7.59 8.13
C TYR A 205 4.43 -8.01 7.06
N PRO A 206 4.15 -7.81 5.75
CA PRO A 206 5.01 -8.26 4.65
C PRO A 206 6.24 -7.34 4.45
N HIS A 207 7.10 -7.22 5.47
CA HIS A 207 8.25 -6.31 5.45
C HIS A 207 9.61 -6.97 5.69
N PHE A 208 9.65 -8.27 6.02
CA PHE A 208 10.90 -8.93 6.36
C PHE A 208 11.74 -9.16 5.10
N ASN A 209 11.10 -9.65 4.04
CA ASN A 209 11.72 -9.84 2.73
C ASN A 209 11.04 -8.93 1.69
N PRO A 210 11.79 -8.10 0.92
CA PRO A 210 11.21 -7.27 -0.14
C PRO A 210 10.40 -8.06 -1.18
N GLN A 211 10.68 -9.36 -1.34
CA GLN A 211 9.94 -10.25 -2.22
C GLN A 211 8.48 -10.45 -1.79
N GLU A 212 8.15 -10.30 -0.50
CA GLU A 212 6.78 -10.37 0.02
C GLU A 212 5.91 -9.28 -0.62
N MET A 213 6.41 -8.05 -0.69
CA MET A 213 5.69 -6.95 -1.35
C MET A 213 5.56 -7.10 -2.87
N LEU A 214 6.48 -7.84 -3.51
CA LEU A 214 6.33 -8.21 -4.92
C LEU A 214 5.21 -9.24 -5.10
N GLU A 215 5.03 -10.15 -4.15
CA GLU A 215 3.91 -11.10 -4.17
C GLU A 215 2.58 -10.40 -3.91
N VAL A 216 2.52 -9.41 -2.98
CA VAL A 216 1.35 -8.55 -2.80
C VAL A 216 0.98 -7.82 -4.09
N ALA A 217 1.99 -7.31 -4.82
CA ALA A 217 1.78 -6.65 -6.11
C ALA A 217 1.18 -7.62 -7.15
N ALA A 218 1.76 -8.81 -7.29
CA ALA A 218 1.31 -9.84 -8.21
C ALA A 218 -0.12 -10.31 -7.89
N LEU A 219 -0.43 -10.47 -6.59
CA LEU A 219 -1.75 -10.84 -6.12
C LEU A 219 -2.81 -9.77 -6.45
N HIS A 220 -2.50 -8.49 -6.23
CA HIS A 220 -3.39 -7.39 -6.60
C HIS A 220 -3.66 -7.35 -8.12
N GLU A 221 -2.63 -7.54 -8.94
CA GLU A 221 -2.77 -7.63 -10.40
C GLU A 221 -3.63 -8.82 -10.83
N TYR A 222 -3.43 -9.99 -10.20
CA TYR A 222 -4.25 -11.18 -10.43
C TYR A 222 -5.72 -10.93 -10.12
N LEU A 223 -6.04 -10.34 -8.95
CA LEU A 223 -7.41 -10.04 -8.54
C LEU A 223 -8.09 -9.03 -9.48
N ALA A 224 -7.35 -8.01 -9.90
CA ALA A 224 -7.84 -7.04 -10.87
C ALA A 224 -8.13 -7.68 -12.23
N ALA A 225 -7.30 -8.63 -12.67
CA ALA A 225 -7.55 -9.38 -13.90
C ALA A 225 -8.80 -10.26 -13.79
N GLN A 226 -9.02 -10.93 -12.65
CA GLN A 226 -10.21 -11.76 -12.41
C GLN A 226 -11.50 -10.94 -12.39
N ALA A 227 -11.46 -9.72 -11.84
CA ALA A 227 -12.61 -8.83 -11.78
C ALA A 227 -12.86 -8.03 -13.07
N GLY A 228 -11.98 -8.13 -14.09
CA GLY A 228 -12.06 -7.32 -15.31
C GLY A 228 -11.67 -5.85 -15.11
N GLY A 229 -11.03 -5.52 -13.99
CA GLY A 229 -10.66 -4.17 -13.59
C GLY A 229 -10.28 -4.12 -12.11
N ARG A 230 -9.72 -3.00 -11.67
CA ARG A 230 -9.43 -2.78 -10.23
C ARG A 230 -10.71 -2.50 -9.43
N GLU A 231 -11.68 -1.87 -10.07
CA GLU A 231 -13.00 -1.65 -9.50
C GLU A 231 -13.72 -3.00 -9.40
N GLY A 232 -14.12 -3.38 -8.18
CA GLY A 232 -14.74 -4.68 -7.91
C GLY A 232 -13.77 -5.84 -7.66
N ALA A 233 -12.46 -5.63 -7.74
CA ALA A 233 -11.47 -6.62 -7.30
C ALA A 233 -11.52 -6.80 -5.78
N THR A 234 -11.25 -8.02 -5.29
CA THR A 234 -11.14 -8.28 -3.86
C THR A 234 -10.08 -7.36 -3.24
N PRO A 235 -10.44 -6.52 -2.24
CA PRO A 235 -9.52 -5.56 -1.66
C PRO A 235 -8.46 -6.25 -0.78
N ILE A 236 -7.31 -5.60 -0.66
CA ILE A 236 -6.19 -6.04 0.16
C ILE A 236 -5.90 -4.99 1.25
N ILE A 237 -5.87 -5.42 2.51
CA ILE A 237 -5.28 -4.65 3.61
C ILE A 237 -3.84 -5.15 3.84
N THR A 238 -2.87 -4.25 3.87
CA THR A 238 -1.55 -4.52 4.45
C THR A 238 -1.52 -4.02 5.89
N PHE A 239 -1.06 -4.87 6.81
CA PHE A 239 -1.00 -4.55 8.24
C PHE A 239 0.46 -4.55 8.71
N ASN A 240 0.98 -3.39 9.13
CA ASN A 240 2.38 -3.17 9.51
C ASN A 240 3.38 -3.67 8.44
N ALA A 241 3.21 -3.21 7.21
CA ALA A 241 4.04 -3.60 6.07
C ALA A 241 5.32 -2.76 5.88
N GLU A 242 5.58 -1.80 6.76
CA GLU A 242 6.71 -0.87 6.67
C GLU A 242 6.91 -0.29 5.26
N LEU A 243 5.81 0.11 4.60
CA LEU A 243 5.84 0.54 3.20
C LEU A 243 6.79 1.73 2.99
N ASP A 244 7.02 2.49 4.06
CA ASP A 244 7.99 3.57 4.11
C ASP A 244 9.41 3.18 3.74
N ARG A 245 9.87 1.96 4.03
CA ARG A 245 11.19 1.48 3.59
C ARG A 245 11.28 1.52 2.07
N ILE A 246 10.22 1.11 1.40
CA ILE A 246 10.13 1.16 -0.05
C ILE A 246 9.96 2.62 -0.53
N ARG A 247 9.06 3.42 0.09
CA ARG A 247 8.82 4.83 -0.29
C ARG A 247 10.06 5.71 -0.18
N THR A 248 10.87 5.49 0.86
CA THR A 248 12.06 6.30 1.16
C THR A 248 13.31 5.84 0.41
N GLY A 249 13.20 4.77 -0.40
CA GLY A 249 14.32 4.27 -1.20
C GLY A 249 15.33 3.45 -0.41
N TYR A 250 14.93 2.83 0.71
CA TYR A 250 15.77 1.91 1.48
C TYR A 250 16.36 0.80 0.61
N TYR A 251 15.60 0.35 -0.40
CA TYR A 251 16.04 -0.57 -1.44
C TYR A 251 16.45 0.24 -2.70
N PRO A 252 17.75 0.44 -2.97
CA PRO A 252 18.17 1.24 -4.11
C PRO A 252 17.71 0.60 -5.43
N PRO A 253 17.02 1.33 -6.33
CA PRO A 253 16.45 0.76 -7.55
C PRO A 253 17.46 0.08 -8.49
N PHE A 254 18.73 0.48 -8.42
CA PHE A 254 19.80 -0.16 -9.21
C PHE A 254 20.01 -1.63 -8.81
N PHE A 255 19.86 -1.96 -7.52
CA PHE A 255 19.97 -3.34 -7.02
C PHE A 255 18.62 -4.04 -6.94
N TYR A 256 17.53 -3.29 -6.74
CA TYR A 256 16.18 -3.84 -6.58
C TYR A 256 15.19 -3.19 -7.59
N PRO A 257 15.35 -3.44 -8.90
CA PRO A 257 14.54 -2.77 -9.93
C PRO A 257 13.05 -3.08 -9.82
N ALA A 258 12.69 -4.31 -9.45
CA ALA A 258 11.29 -4.70 -9.23
C ALA A 258 10.67 -3.92 -8.05
N ILE A 259 11.42 -3.70 -6.97
CA ILE A 259 10.99 -2.89 -5.83
C ILE A 259 10.84 -1.42 -6.23
N GLY A 260 11.80 -0.88 -6.99
CA GLY A 260 11.70 0.47 -7.55
C GLY A 260 10.49 0.66 -8.47
N LYS A 261 10.06 -0.40 -9.18
CA LYS A 261 8.83 -0.39 -9.99
C LYS A 261 7.60 -0.29 -9.10
N ILE A 262 7.43 -1.18 -8.11
CA ILE A 262 6.25 -1.15 -7.24
C ILE A 262 6.17 0.15 -6.41
N ALA A 263 7.30 0.74 -6.04
CA ALA A 263 7.36 2.04 -5.36
C ALA A 263 6.67 3.15 -6.16
N LYS A 264 6.78 3.09 -7.49
CA LYS A 264 6.21 4.08 -8.41
C LYS A 264 4.82 3.71 -8.91
N SER A 265 4.50 2.42 -9.00
CA SER A 265 3.26 1.95 -9.60
C SER A 265 2.20 1.51 -8.58
N LEU A 266 2.58 0.70 -7.58
CA LEU A 266 1.64 0.08 -6.64
C LEU A 266 1.43 0.97 -5.41
N LEU A 267 2.50 1.44 -4.78
CA LEU A 267 2.44 2.18 -3.52
C LEU A 267 1.55 3.43 -3.59
N PRO A 268 1.55 4.23 -4.67
CA PRO A 268 0.64 5.37 -4.80
C PRO A 268 -0.86 5.01 -4.87
N GLN A 269 -1.20 3.74 -5.08
CA GLN A 269 -2.59 3.28 -5.10
C GLN A 269 -3.12 2.93 -3.70
N PHE A 270 -2.25 2.84 -2.69
CA PHE A 270 -2.68 2.56 -1.33
C PHE A 270 -3.43 3.75 -0.74
N THR A 271 -4.60 3.47 -0.19
CA THR A 271 -5.24 4.37 0.76
C THR A 271 -4.66 4.09 2.13
N THR A 272 -3.91 5.05 2.67
CA THR A 272 -3.40 5.01 4.05
C THR A 272 -4.57 5.24 5.01
N ALA A 273 -5.18 4.16 5.47
CA ALA A 273 -6.34 4.23 6.34
C ALA A 273 -5.95 4.60 7.77
N TYR A 274 -4.93 3.95 8.31
CA TYR A 274 -4.44 4.23 9.65
C TYR A 274 -2.92 4.24 9.66
N TYR A 275 -2.32 5.30 10.19
CA TYR A 275 -0.87 5.48 10.12
C TYR A 275 -0.37 6.23 11.35
N ILE A 276 0.62 5.68 12.04
CA ILE A 276 1.37 6.38 13.08
C ILE A 276 2.86 6.24 12.76
N LYS A 277 3.53 7.36 12.52
CA LYS A 277 4.97 7.41 12.30
C LYS A 277 5.61 8.38 13.26
N ASN A 278 6.36 7.84 14.22
CA ASN A 278 7.06 8.64 15.22
C ASN A 278 8.45 9.07 14.73
N PHE A 279 8.88 10.25 15.17
CA PHE A 279 10.20 10.84 14.91
C PHE A 279 10.97 10.99 16.23
N LYS A 280 12.22 10.52 16.24
CA LYS A 280 13.15 10.69 17.37
C LYS A 280 13.74 12.10 17.42
N GLY A 281 14.36 12.43 18.55
CA GLY A 281 15.16 13.63 18.73
C GLY A 281 14.55 14.68 19.66
N ALA A 282 15.29 15.77 19.86
CA ALA A 282 14.89 16.91 20.70
C ALA A 282 13.61 17.58 20.19
N THR A 283 13.40 17.57 18.87
CA THR A 283 12.21 18.07 18.18
C THR A 283 11.36 16.91 17.65
N GLY A 284 11.27 15.81 18.41
CA GLY A 284 10.48 14.64 18.03
C GLY A 284 8.98 14.95 17.86
N GLY A 285 8.25 13.99 17.31
CA GLY A 285 6.84 14.16 16.99
C GLY A 285 6.28 12.94 16.28
N CYS A 286 5.12 13.08 15.64
CA CYS A 286 4.58 12.02 14.80
C CYS A 286 3.76 12.55 13.61
N ILE A 287 3.68 11.76 12.56
CA ILE A 287 2.60 11.85 11.57
C ILE A 287 1.54 10.84 12.01
N PHE A 288 0.29 11.28 12.04
CA PHE A 288 -0.87 10.48 12.38
C PHE A 288 -1.93 10.55 11.27
N ARG A 289 -2.54 9.43 10.91
CA ARG A 289 -3.71 9.34 10.03
C ARG A 289 -4.73 8.41 10.66
N CYS A 290 -5.99 8.82 10.65
CA CYS A 290 -7.13 7.97 10.91
C CYS A 290 -8.23 8.36 9.92
N TYR A 291 -8.29 7.65 8.80
CA TYR A 291 -9.24 7.88 7.72
C TYR A 291 -10.68 7.88 8.24
N PRO A 292 -11.56 8.79 7.77
CA PRO A 292 -11.34 9.74 6.66
C PRO A 292 -10.62 11.06 7.03
N SER A 293 -10.32 11.32 8.31
CA SER A 293 -9.64 12.56 8.72
C SER A 293 -8.30 12.76 8.01
N PRO A 294 -7.86 14.01 7.76
CA PRO A 294 -6.58 14.31 7.11
C PRO A 294 -5.38 13.72 7.87
N PHE A 295 -4.22 13.71 7.23
CA PHE A 295 -2.95 13.50 7.94
C PHE A 295 -2.74 14.65 8.92
N GLN A 296 -2.24 14.32 10.10
CA GLN A 296 -1.97 15.23 11.18
C GLN A 296 -0.50 15.14 11.54
N ILE A 297 0.16 16.27 11.73
CA ILE A 297 1.53 16.33 12.24
C ILE A 297 1.48 16.83 13.67
N TRP A 298 1.96 16.02 14.60
CA TRP A 298 2.01 16.34 16.03
C TRP A 298 3.45 16.55 16.48
N SER A 299 3.70 17.63 17.20
CA SER A 299 4.99 17.88 17.84
C SER A 299 4.97 17.34 19.27
N ARG A 300 6.07 16.71 19.69
CA ARG A 300 6.26 16.28 21.08
C ARG A 300 6.74 17.46 21.92
N THR A 301 5.98 17.78 22.96
CA THR A 301 6.26 18.81 23.97
C THR A 301 6.48 18.17 25.34
N ARG A 302 6.90 18.95 26.35
CA ARG A 302 6.97 18.47 27.73
C ARG A 302 5.60 18.06 28.30
N ALA A 303 4.51 18.63 27.78
CA ALA A 303 3.15 18.36 28.22
C ALA A 303 2.47 17.23 27.43
N GLY A 304 3.18 16.55 26.53
CA GLY A 304 2.63 15.53 25.63
C GLY A 304 2.68 15.98 24.16
N PHE A 305 1.72 15.57 23.35
CA PHE A 305 1.68 15.93 21.92
C PHE A 305 0.79 17.13 21.66
N SER A 306 1.22 18.02 20.76
CA SER A 306 0.42 19.14 20.26
C SER A 306 0.30 19.10 18.74
N LEU A 307 -0.92 19.19 18.22
CA LEU A 307 -1.17 19.26 16.79
C LEU A 307 -0.52 20.51 16.19
N VAL A 308 0.27 20.33 15.14
CA VAL A 308 1.01 21.40 14.43
C VAL A 308 0.24 21.84 13.20
N GLU A 309 -0.13 20.87 12.36
CA GLU A 309 -0.80 21.11 11.07
C GLU A 309 -1.49 19.83 10.57
N GLU A 310 -2.41 20.01 9.62
CA GLU A 310 -3.12 18.94 8.94
C GLU A 310 -2.89 19.03 7.42
N ARG A 311 -2.85 17.87 6.74
CA ARG A 311 -2.65 17.76 5.29
C ARG A 311 -3.54 16.66 4.71
N GLU A 312 -4.14 16.90 3.55
CA GLU A 312 -4.92 15.87 2.85
C GLU A 312 -4.02 14.74 2.33
N GLU A 313 -2.85 15.11 1.80
CA GLU A 313 -1.85 14.20 1.26
C GLU A 313 -0.84 13.78 2.33
N MET A 314 -0.26 12.58 2.15
CA MET A 314 0.78 12.05 3.04
C MET A 314 1.98 13.00 3.09
N PRO A 315 2.36 13.51 4.28
CA PRO A 315 3.51 14.39 4.40
C PRO A 315 4.83 13.70 4.05
N ASN A 316 5.77 14.43 3.45
CA ASN A 316 7.11 13.92 3.25
C ASN A 316 7.85 13.79 4.59
N GLN A 317 8.33 12.59 4.91
CA GLN A 317 8.95 12.32 6.22
C GLN A 317 10.21 13.14 6.49
N ARG A 318 11.03 13.39 5.45
CA ARG A 318 12.25 14.17 5.58
C ARG A 318 11.94 15.64 5.86
N GLU A 319 10.97 16.20 5.13
CA GLU A 319 10.47 17.56 5.37
C GLU A 319 9.91 17.70 6.79
N VAL A 320 9.07 16.75 7.23
CA VAL A 320 8.50 16.78 8.58
C VAL A 320 9.59 16.75 9.65
N ALA A 321 10.58 15.87 9.51
CA ALA A 321 11.67 15.71 10.48
C ALA A 321 12.62 16.92 10.53
N LEU A 322 12.96 17.50 9.37
CA LEU A 322 14.02 18.51 9.27
C LEU A 322 13.50 19.96 9.29
N GLU A 323 12.23 20.17 8.95
CA GLU A 323 11.68 21.52 8.77
C GLU A 323 10.47 21.77 9.67
N VAL A 324 9.44 20.92 9.58
CA VAL A 324 8.16 21.15 10.26
C VAL A 324 8.29 21.04 11.78
N LEU A 325 8.82 19.91 12.27
CA LEU A 325 8.94 19.68 13.71
C LEU A 325 9.93 20.63 14.40
N PRO A 326 11.12 20.93 13.83
CA PRO A 326 12.02 21.93 14.40
C PRO A 326 11.40 23.33 14.46
N ARG A 327 10.69 23.75 13.40
CA ARG A 327 9.97 25.03 13.38
C ARG A 327 8.90 25.10 14.47
N ALA A 328 8.12 24.04 14.63
CA ALA A 328 7.09 23.97 15.67
C ALA A 328 7.69 24.04 17.09
N ALA A 329 8.79 23.33 17.32
CA ALA A 329 9.50 23.35 18.60
C ALA A 329 10.05 24.74 18.93
N ALA A 330 10.64 25.45 17.95
CA ALA A 330 11.12 26.81 18.13
C ALA A 330 9.98 27.79 18.46
N ALA A 331 8.83 27.67 17.78
CA ALA A 331 7.65 28.50 18.04
C ALA A 331 7.00 28.21 19.40
N ALA A 332 7.11 26.98 19.92
CA ALA A 332 6.69 26.66 21.28
C ALA A 332 7.64 27.25 22.32
N ALA A 333 8.95 27.15 22.10
CA ALA A 333 9.98 27.71 22.99
C ALA A 333 9.91 29.25 23.10
N ALA A 334 9.53 29.94 22.02
CA ALA A 334 9.38 31.40 22.03
C ALA A 334 8.12 31.90 22.79
N ARG A 335 7.20 31.00 23.14
CA ARG A 335 5.93 31.33 23.84
C ARG A 335 5.97 31.04 25.34
N GLY A 336 7.03 30.41 25.85
CA GLY A 336 7.24 30.11 27.28
C GLY A 336 8.37 30.91 27.86
#